data_AF-A0A841HES7-F1
#
_entry.id   AF-A0A841HES7-F1
#
_cell.length_a   1.000
_cell.length_b   1.000
_cell.length_c   1.000
_cell.angle_alpha   90.00
_cell.angle_beta   90.00
_cell.angle_gamma   90.00
#
_symmetry.space_group_name_H-M   'P 1'
#
loop_
_entity.id
_entity.type
_entity.pdbx_description
1 polymer ?
#
loop_
_entity_poly.entity_id
_entity_poly.type
_entity_poly.pdbx_seq_one_letter_code
_entity_poly.pdbx_strand_id
1 'polypeptide(L)'
;MSDEDDLLRDLDRKLQDGEISAGTAEGFKDLYAFAEEVGDTVDIGGAKHANFQVKIAAHQGEYDGDPSVFTANVDKEVQIWPARMILENDPELETVAWTRTDYEDFAKAFAALDGVTQGAVTADFDTVVTNGDIEAFKAVVNDFVTVCRERAAAST
;
A
#
# COMPACT_ATOMS: atom_id res chain seq x y z
N MET A 1 6.75 -18.24 -16.53
CA MET A 1 7.03 -17.94 -15.12
C MET A 1 6.77 -16.45 -15.00
N SER A 2 5.67 -16.10 -14.34
CA SER A 2 5.27 -14.71 -14.10
C SER A 2 6.02 -14.14 -12.90
N ASP A 3 6.00 -12.82 -12.74
CA ASP A 3 6.53 -12.17 -11.53
C ASP A 3 5.74 -12.59 -10.27
N GLU A 4 4.46 -12.93 -10.42
CA GLU A 4 3.61 -13.51 -9.38
C GLU A 4 4.06 -14.92 -8.96
N ASP A 5 4.39 -15.79 -9.92
CA ASP A 5 4.95 -17.13 -9.62
C ASP A 5 6.25 -16.99 -8.81
N ASP A 6 7.07 -16.01 -9.17
CA ASP A 6 8.33 -15.71 -8.49
C ASP A 6 8.12 -15.12 -7.09
N LEU A 7 7.12 -14.26 -6.91
CA LEU A 7 6.70 -13.71 -5.61
C LEU A 7 6.26 -14.83 -4.67
N LEU A 8 5.34 -15.69 -5.11
CA LEU A 8 4.80 -16.77 -4.30
C LEU A 8 5.87 -17.82 -3.98
N ARG A 9 6.80 -18.07 -4.92
CA ARG A 9 7.93 -18.97 -4.69
C ARG A 9 8.91 -18.43 -3.66
N ASP A 10 9.24 -17.13 -3.69
CA ASP A 10 10.11 -16.53 -2.67
C ASP A 10 9.42 -16.54 -1.30
N LEU A 11 8.13 -16.26 -1.24
CA LEU A 11 7.34 -16.35 -0.01
C LEU A 11 7.33 -17.77 0.57
N ASP A 12 7.06 -18.78 -0.24
CA ASP A 12 7.05 -20.18 0.19
C ASP A 12 8.46 -20.64 0.63
N ARG A 13 9.53 -20.20 -0.04
CA ARG A 13 10.91 -20.43 0.38
C ARG A 13 11.15 -19.85 1.77
N LYS A 14 10.78 -18.59 1.99
CA LYS A 14 10.95 -17.90 3.28
C LYS A 14 10.21 -18.60 4.41
N LEU A 15 9.01 -19.10 4.15
CA LEU A 15 8.24 -19.89 5.10
C LEU A 15 8.95 -21.23 5.43
N GLN A 16 9.48 -21.92 4.41
CA GLN A 16 10.20 -23.20 4.60
C GLN A 16 11.53 -23.03 5.35
N ASP A 17 12.24 -21.93 5.09
CA ASP A 17 13.51 -21.58 5.74
C ASP A 17 13.30 -21.04 7.16
N GLY A 18 12.05 -20.76 7.56
CA GLY A 18 11.69 -20.18 8.86
C GLY A 18 12.05 -18.70 8.99
N GLU A 19 12.25 -18.00 7.87
CA GLU A 19 12.47 -16.54 7.83
C GLU A 19 11.19 -15.78 8.23
N ILE A 20 10.01 -16.34 7.95
CA ILE A 20 8.71 -15.77 8.27
C ILE A 20 7.79 -16.82 8.91
N SER A 21 6.78 -16.38 9.66
CA SER A 21 5.76 -17.27 10.22
C SER A 21 4.70 -17.65 9.18
N ALA A 22 3.94 -18.72 9.45
CA ALA A 22 2.80 -19.08 8.61
C ALA A 22 1.73 -17.95 8.57
N GLY A 23 1.49 -17.28 9.70
CA GLY A 23 0.56 -16.14 9.76
C GLY A 23 1.05 -14.95 8.94
N THR A 24 2.36 -14.69 8.94
CA THR A 24 2.97 -13.65 8.10
C THR A 24 2.80 -13.97 6.61
N ALA A 25 3.02 -15.23 6.22
CA ALA A 25 2.84 -15.67 4.84
C ALA A 25 1.38 -15.61 4.39
N GLU A 26 0.44 -16.03 5.23
CA GLU A 26 -1.00 -15.93 4.96
C GLU A 26 -1.44 -14.46 4.86
N GLY A 27 -1.01 -13.61 5.78
CA GLY A 27 -1.28 -12.18 5.75
C GLY A 27 -0.71 -11.48 4.51
N PHE A 28 0.46 -11.91 4.02
CA PHE A 28 1.00 -11.42 2.77
C PHE A 28 0.18 -11.81 1.55
N LYS A 29 -0.24 -13.08 1.45
CA LYS A 29 -1.11 -13.55 0.36
C LYS A 29 -2.46 -12.83 0.37
N ASP A 30 -3.01 -12.63 1.56
CA ASP A 30 -4.26 -11.93 1.77
C ASP A 30 -4.17 -10.44 1.40
N LEU A 31 -3.08 -9.77 1.78
CA LEU A 31 -2.86 -8.39 1.40
C LEU A 31 -2.57 -8.21 -0.11
N TYR A 32 -1.91 -9.19 -0.73
CA TYR A 32 -1.70 -9.23 -2.18
C TYR A 32 -3.02 -9.42 -2.93
N ALA A 33 -3.90 -10.31 -2.48
CA ALA A 33 -5.23 -10.47 -3.09
C ALA A 33 -6.07 -9.18 -2.97
N PHE A 34 -6.01 -8.50 -1.83
CA PHE A 34 -6.64 -7.19 -1.65
C PHE A 34 -6.04 -6.13 -2.59
N ALA A 35 -4.72 -6.13 -2.77
CA ALA A 35 -4.04 -5.23 -3.69
C ALA A 35 -4.55 -5.37 -5.13
N GLU A 36 -4.77 -6.60 -5.60
CA GLU A 36 -5.33 -6.88 -6.93
C GLU A 36 -6.80 -6.43 -7.06
N GLU A 37 -7.55 -6.38 -5.97
CA GLU A 37 -8.93 -5.90 -5.96
C GLU A 37 -9.02 -4.36 -6.04
N VAL A 38 -8.20 -3.65 -5.26
CA VAL A 38 -8.30 -2.19 -5.16
C VAL A 38 -7.43 -1.45 -6.18
N GLY A 39 -6.31 -2.04 -6.57
CA GLY A 39 -5.34 -1.45 -7.49
C GLY A 39 -5.83 -1.42 -8.93
N ASP A 40 -5.50 -0.34 -9.64
CA ASP A 40 -5.58 -0.34 -11.11
C ASP A 40 -4.35 -1.06 -11.72
N THR A 41 -3.22 -1.01 -10.99
CA THR A 41 -1.99 -1.77 -11.28
C THR A 41 -1.36 -2.25 -9.97
N VAL A 42 -0.88 -3.50 -9.94
CA VAL A 42 -0.03 -4.03 -8.86
C VAL A 42 1.33 -4.38 -9.45
N ASP A 43 2.37 -3.71 -8.99
CA ASP A 43 3.74 -4.02 -9.43
C ASP A 43 4.45 -4.83 -8.36
N ILE A 44 4.97 -5.98 -8.77
CA ILE A 44 5.80 -6.84 -7.92
C ILE A 44 7.25 -6.37 -8.07
N GLY A 45 7.84 -5.82 -7.00
CA GLY A 45 9.17 -5.24 -7.05
C GLY A 45 10.27 -6.30 -6.98
N GLY A 46 10.32 -7.16 -8.00
CA GLY A 46 11.34 -8.18 -8.21
C GLY A 46 11.36 -9.29 -7.14
N ALA A 47 11.63 -10.52 -7.59
CA ALA A 47 11.52 -11.76 -6.81
C ALA A 47 12.36 -11.88 -5.52
N LYS A 48 13.19 -10.89 -5.14
CA LYS A 48 14.20 -11.07 -4.09
C LYS A 48 13.74 -10.72 -2.68
N HIS A 49 12.55 -10.15 -2.50
CA HIS A 49 12.11 -9.63 -1.19
C HIS A 49 10.61 -9.73 -0.96
N ALA A 50 9.93 -10.68 -1.61
CA ALA A 50 8.46 -10.80 -1.66
C ALA A 50 7.75 -9.47 -1.35
N ASN A 51 7.77 -8.57 -2.33
CA ASN A 51 7.23 -7.23 -2.18
C ASN A 51 6.35 -6.86 -3.37
N PHE A 52 5.37 -5.99 -3.11
CA PHE A 52 4.54 -5.41 -4.14
C PHE A 52 4.16 -3.98 -3.77
N GLN A 53 3.69 -3.24 -4.77
CA GLN A 53 3.16 -1.90 -4.63
C GLN A 53 1.84 -1.78 -5.39
N VAL A 54 0.90 -1.04 -4.82
CA VAL A 54 -0.46 -0.87 -5.35
C VAL A 54 -0.65 0.52 -5.88
N LYS A 55 -0.98 0.64 -7.16
CA LYS A 55 -1.22 1.93 -7.81
C LYS A 55 -2.69 2.06 -8.20
N ILE A 56 -3.21 3.27 -8.04
CA ILE A 56 -4.48 3.66 -8.65
C ILE A 56 -4.26 4.96 -9.43
N ALA A 57 -4.87 5.07 -10.61
CA ALA A 57 -4.76 6.23 -11.48
C ALA A 57 -5.29 7.50 -10.81
N ALA A 58 -6.37 7.38 -10.04
CA ALA A 58 -6.96 8.48 -9.29
C ALA A 58 -6.06 8.99 -8.14
N HIS A 59 -5.11 8.17 -7.68
CA HIS A 59 -4.13 8.58 -6.68
C HIS A 59 -3.09 9.48 -7.33
N GLN A 60 -2.54 9.09 -8.48
CA GLN A 60 -1.44 9.80 -9.13
C GLN A 60 -1.84 11.05 -9.95
N GLY A 61 -3.06 11.11 -10.47
CA GLY A 61 -3.46 12.19 -11.39
C GLY A 61 -2.65 12.12 -12.70
N GLU A 62 -2.18 13.26 -13.20
CA GLU A 62 -1.28 13.32 -14.38
C GLU A 62 0.21 13.20 -14.03
N TYR A 63 0.53 12.80 -12.81
CA TYR A 63 1.93 12.69 -12.39
C TYR A 63 2.64 11.51 -13.09
N ASP A 64 3.66 11.83 -13.88
CA ASP A 64 4.49 10.88 -14.63
C ASP A 64 5.45 10.01 -13.77
N GLY A 65 5.50 10.22 -12.46
CA GLY A 65 6.36 9.39 -11.61
C GLY A 65 5.72 8.09 -11.17
N ASP A 66 6.32 7.47 -10.16
CA ASP A 66 5.96 6.12 -9.73
C ASP A 66 5.38 6.09 -8.30
N PRO A 67 4.27 6.80 -8.02
CA PRO A 67 3.69 6.73 -6.70
C PRO A 67 2.80 5.50 -6.53
N SER A 68 2.89 4.91 -5.36
CA SER A 68 2.00 3.86 -4.89
C SER A 68 0.97 4.46 -3.91
N VAL A 69 -0.13 3.74 -3.64
CA VAL A 69 -0.99 3.95 -2.48
C VAL A 69 -0.36 3.32 -1.25
N PHE A 70 0.15 2.10 -1.40
CA PHE A 70 0.96 1.44 -0.38
C PHE A 70 1.90 0.40 -0.98
N THR A 71 3.01 0.13 -0.30
CA THR A 71 3.91 -0.98 -0.57
C THR A 71 3.87 -1.96 0.59
N ALA A 72 3.97 -3.25 0.29
CA ALA A 72 4.14 -4.28 1.30
C ALA A 72 5.42 -5.06 1.02
N ASN A 73 6.22 -5.29 2.05
CA ASN A 73 7.40 -6.13 2.02
C ASN A 73 7.33 -7.12 3.18
N VAL A 74 7.29 -8.42 2.87
CA VAL A 74 7.09 -9.45 3.89
C VAL A 74 8.19 -9.50 4.95
N ASP A 75 9.41 -9.07 4.62
CA ASP A 75 10.58 -9.10 5.52
C ASP A 75 10.72 -7.80 6.34
N LYS A 76 9.89 -6.79 6.06
CA LYS A 76 10.10 -5.43 6.57
C LYS A 76 8.79 -4.77 6.96
N GLU A 77 8.28 -3.90 6.10
CA GLU A 77 7.27 -2.93 6.46
C GLU A 77 6.18 -2.85 5.40
N VAL A 78 4.98 -2.51 5.88
CA VAL A 78 3.94 -1.89 5.08
C VAL A 78 4.19 -0.39 5.13
N GLN A 79 4.16 0.26 3.98
CA GLN A 79 4.33 1.70 3.88
C GLN A 79 3.20 2.28 3.04
N ILE A 80 2.54 3.31 3.54
CA ILE A 80 1.62 4.11 2.74
C ILE A 80 2.40 5.19 1.99
N TRP A 81 2.01 5.42 0.75
CA TRP A 81 2.68 6.37 -0.13
C TRP A 81 1.66 7.41 -0.60
N PRO A 82 1.97 8.71 -0.47
CA PRO A 82 1.25 9.72 -1.22
C PRO A 82 1.65 9.63 -2.70
N ALA A 83 0.85 10.25 -3.56
CA ALA A 83 1.08 10.36 -5.01
C ALA A 83 2.34 11.16 -5.43
N ARG A 84 3.36 11.20 -4.55
CA ARG A 84 4.36 12.25 -4.31
C ARG A 84 3.73 13.38 -3.47
N MET A 85 4.47 14.44 -3.25
CA MET A 85 3.94 15.72 -3.76
C MET A 85 2.81 16.46 -3.07
N ILE A 86 2.20 16.02 -1.97
CA ILE A 86 1.22 16.88 -1.25
C ILE A 86 1.80 18.28 -0.89
N LEU A 87 3.11 18.51 -1.07
CA LEU A 87 3.88 19.51 -0.35
C LEU A 87 4.95 20.33 -1.10
N GLU A 88 5.38 20.07 -2.33
CA GLU A 88 6.56 20.80 -2.85
C GLU A 88 6.26 22.11 -3.61
N ASN A 89 5.24 22.90 -3.22
CA ASN A 89 5.06 24.31 -3.66
C ASN A 89 5.27 24.60 -5.17
N ASP A 90 5.07 23.62 -6.06
CA ASP A 90 5.40 23.76 -7.47
C ASP A 90 4.10 23.93 -8.27
N PRO A 91 3.75 25.17 -8.68
CA PRO A 91 2.48 25.47 -9.32
C PRO A 91 2.36 24.96 -10.77
N GLU A 92 3.43 24.40 -11.35
CA GLU A 92 3.44 23.90 -12.74
C GLU A 92 3.08 22.41 -12.86
N LEU A 93 2.82 21.69 -11.77
CA LEU A 93 2.44 20.28 -11.79
C LEU A 93 0.93 20.12 -11.59
N GLU A 94 0.28 19.40 -12.51
CA GLU A 94 -1.14 19.08 -12.41
C GLU A 94 -1.43 18.30 -11.12
N THR A 95 -2.39 18.79 -10.37
CA THR A 95 -2.70 18.31 -9.03
C THR A 95 -3.68 17.14 -9.08
N VAL A 96 -3.41 16.14 -8.25
CA VAL A 96 -4.38 15.12 -7.86
C VAL A 96 -5.69 15.75 -7.36
N ALA A 97 -6.83 15.09 -7.62
CA ALA A 97 -8.15 15.64 -7.30
C ALA A 97 -8.49 15.57 -5.79
N TRP A 98 -7.86 14.66 -5.06
CA TRP A 98 -8.00 14.57 -3.61
C TRP A 98 -7.14 15.64 -2.92
N THR A 99 -7.59 16.07 -1.73
CA THR A 99 -6.99 17.19 -1.01
C THR A 99 -5.91 16.73 -0.03
N ARG A 100 -5.05 17.66 0.40
CA ARG A 100 -4.12 17.43 1.51
C ARG A 100 -4.83 16.88 2.76
N THR A 101 -6.03 17.36 3.07
CA THR A 101 -6.82 16.87 4.22
C THR A 101 -7.25 15.42 4.04
N ASP A 102 -7.71 15.02 2.84
CA ASP A 102 -8.10 13.62 2.58
C ASP A 102 -6.92 12.66 2.85
N TYR A 103 -5.69 13.05 2.50
CA TYR A 103 -4.50 12.27 2.84
C TYR A 103 -4.12 12.33 4.32
N GLU A 104 -4.18 13.50 4.96
CA GLU A 104 -3.89 13.62 6.39
C GLU A 104 -4.83 12.73 7.21
N ASP A 105 -6.09 12.59 6.79
CA ASP A 105 -7.05 11.65 7.37
C ASP A 105 -6.66 10.18 7.12
N PHE A 106 -6.24 9.83 5.90
CA PHE A 106 -5.70 8.50 5.59
C PHE A 106 -4.47 8.14 6.43
N ALA A 107 -3.47 9.03 6.50
CA ALA A 107 -2.26 8.83 7.28
C ALA A 107 -2.56 8.74 8.79
N LYS A 108 -3.51 9.52 9.28
CA LYS A 108 -3.96 9.45 10.67
C LYS A 108 -4.67 8.14 10.97
N ALA A 109 -5.51 7.65 10.06
CA ALA A 109 -6.20 6.37 10.20
C ALA A 109 -5.20 5.20 10.19
N PHE A 110 -4.20 5.25 9.30
CA PHE A 110 -3.11 4.28 9.28
C PHE A 110 -2.31 4.30 10.59
N ALA A 111 -1.94 5.48 11.07
CA ALA A 111 -1.19 5.64 12.33
C ALA A 111 -2.01 5.32 13.60
N ALA A 112 -3.32 5.04 13.46
CA ALA A 112 -4.20 4.63 14.54
C ALA A 112 -4.39 3.11 14.62
N LEU A 113 -3.82 2.35 13.67
CA LEU A 113 -3.78 0.88 13.72
C LEU A 113 -2.93 0.42 14.91
N ASP A 114 -3.27 -0.73 15.49
CA ASP A 114 -2.52 -1.22 16.65
C ASP A 114 -1.08 -1.57 16.26
N GLY A 115 -0.13 -1.26 17.14
CA GLY A 115 1.30 -1.39 16.87
C GLY A 115 1.91 -0.42 15.85
N VAL A 116 1.13 0.46 15.21
CA VAL A 116 1.67 1.54 14.37
C VAL A 116 2.01 2.76 15.23
N THR A 117 3.21 3.31 15.03
CA THR A 117 3.62 4.51 15.78
C THR A 117 2.82 5.72 15.29
N GLN A 118 2.32 6.55 16.22
CA GLN A 118 1.57 7.75 15.88
C GLN A 118 2.37 8.67 14.94
N GLY A 119 1.76 9.06 13.81
CA GLY A 119 2.37 9.89 12.78
C GLY A 119 3.32 9.15 11.84
N ALA A 120 3.46 7.83 11.96
CA ALA A 120 4.23 7.03 11.02
C ALA A 120 3.45 6.82 9.71
N VAL A 121 4.19 6.73 8.61
CA VAL A 121 3.70 6.29 7.29
C VAL A 121 4.20 4.89 6.95
N THR A 122 4.94 4.28 7.87
CA THR A 122 5.46 2.91 7.79
C THR A 122 5.10 2.15 9.05
N ALA A 123 4.90 0.84 8.92
CA ALA A 123 4.65 -0.07 10.02
C ALA A 123 5.31 -1.42 9.74
N ASP A 124 5.80 -2.08 10.77
CA ASP A 124 6.32 -3.45 10.66
C ASP A 124 5.25 -4.38 10.08
N PHE A 125 5.61 -5.14 9.05
CA PHE A 125 4.65 -5.97 8.32
C PHE A 125 4.02 -7.02 9.24
N ASP A 126 4.84 -7.67 10.06
CA ASP A 126 4.38 -8.72 10.97
C ASP A 126 3.38 -8.15 12.00
N THR A 127 3.64 -6.93 12.48
CA THR A 127 2.73 -6.19 13.37
C THR A 127 1.36 -5.96 12.73
N VAL A 128 1.32 -5.50 11.46
CA VAL A 128 0.06 -5.24 10.74
C VAL A 128 -0.72 -6.53 10.50
N VAL A 129 -0.05 -7.64 10.19
CA VAL A 129 -0.75 -8.88 9.83
C VAL A 129 -1.07 -9.82 10.99
N THR A 130 -0.30 -9.79 12.08
CA THR A 130 -0.47 -10.76 13.19
C THR A 130 -1.40 -10.29 14.31
N ASN A 131 -1.57 -8.99 14.51
CA ASN A 131 -2.44 -8.44 15.56
C ASN A 131 -3.93 -8.34 15.16
N GLY A 132 -4.29 -8.79 13.95
CA GLY A 132 -5.64 -8.64 13.41
C GLY A 132 -5.90 -7.27 12.77
N ASP A 133 -4.88 -6.43 12.64
CA ASP A 133 -4.96 -5.12 12.01
C ASP A 133 -5.01 -5.18 10.48
N ILE A 134 -4.78 -6.35 9.85
CA ILE A 134 -4.82 -6.45 8.38
C ILE A 134 -6.17 -6.02 7.81
N GLU A 135 -7.29 -6.40 8.44
CA GLU A 135 -8.62 -5.98 8.02
C GLU A 135 -8.84 -4.49 8.23
N ALA A 136 -8.32 -3.93 9.33
CA ALA A 136 -8.38 -2.50 9.60
C ALA A 136 -7.51 -1.71 8.60
N PHE A 137 -6.32 -2.21 8.25
CA PHE A 137 -5.45 -1.65 7.24
C PHE A 137 -6.13 -1.64 5.87
N LYS A 138 -6.72 -2.77 5.45
CA LYS A 138 -7.49 -2.86 4.21
C LYS A 138 -8.62 -1.85 4.17
N ALA A 139 -9.39 -1.71 5.26
CA ALA A 139 -10.46 -0.73 5.36
C ALA A 139 -9.93 0.70 5.18
N VAL A 140 -8.85 1.06 5.87
CA VAL A 140 -8.21 2.39 5.76
C VAL A 140 -7.73 2.68 4.34
N VAL A 141 -7.11 1.70 3.66
CA VAL A 141 -6.69 1.85 2.25
C VAL A 141 -7.90 1.97 1.33
N ASN A 142 -8.91 1.11 1.48
CA ASN A 142 -10.10 1.12 0.65
C ASN A 142 -10.90 2.43 0.75
N ASP A 143 -11.02 2.97 1.97
CA ASP A 143 -11.66 4.27 2.20
C ASP A 143 -10.93 5.38 1.45
N PHE A 144 -9.59 5.42 1.52
CA PHE A 144 -8.81 6.42 0.80
C PHE A 144 -8.88 6.24 -0.72
N VAL A 145 -8.77 5.02 -1.24
CA VAL A 145 -8.95 4.71 -2.67
C VAL A 145 -10.31 5.18 -3.17
N THR A 146 -11.37 4.97 -2.37
CA THR A 146 -12.72 5.43 -2.67
C THR A 146 -12.76 6.95 -2.76
N VAL A 147 -12.20 7.65 -1.76
CA VAL A 147 -12.12 9.12 -1.78
C VAL A 147 -11.36 9.62 -3.02
N CYS A 148 -10.21 9.04 -3.36
CA CYS A 148 -9.46 9.43 -4.57
C CYS A 148 -10.32 9.32 -5.83
N ARG A 149 -11.02 8.19 -6.00
CA ARG A 149 -11.88 7.93 -7.17
C ARG A 149 -13.09 8.86 -7.22
N GLU A 150 -13.77 9.10 -6.09
CA GLU A 150 -14.91 10.02 -6.02
C GLU A 150 -14.50 11.46 -6.36
N ARG A 151 -13.37 11.92 -5.83
CA ARG A 151 -12.83 13.26 -6.10
C ARG A 151 -12.47 13.41 -7.57
N ALA A 152 -11.79 12.43 -8.15
CA ALA A 152 -11.43 12.45 -9.58
C ALA A 152 -12.67 12.51 -10.48
N ALA A 153 -13.72 11.74 -10.16
CA ALA A 153 -14.97 11.76 -10.90
C ALA A 153 -15.73 13.10 -10.80
N ALA A 154 -15.63 13.80 -9.66
CA ALA A 154 -16.25 15.12 -9.46
C ALA A 154 -15.50 16.28 -10.13
N SER A 155 -14.24 16.05 -10.52
CA SER A 155 -13.38 17.04 -11.19
C SER A 155 -13.45 16.98 -12.72
N THR A 156 -14.21 16.04 -13.30
CA THR A 156 -14.43 15.86 -14.75
C THR A 156 -15.70 16.57 -15.21
#